data_AF-A0A956GMJ8-F1
#
_entry.id   AF-A0A956GMJ8-F1
#
_cell.length_a   1.000
_cell.length_b   1.000
_cell.length_c   1.000
_cell.angle_alpha   90.00
_cell.angle_beta   90.00
_cell.angle_gamma   90.00
#
_symmetry.space_group_name_H-M   'P 1'
#
loop_
_entity.id
_entity.type
_entity.pdbx_description
1 polymer ?
#
loop_
_entity_poly.entity_id
_entity_poly.type
_entity_poly.pdbx_seq_one_letter_code
_entity_poly.pdbx_strand_id
1 'polypeptide(L)' 'MSPPAPDDVDAPEALAAFRAEVRAWLEENCPPSLRTPATSAEEVWGGRRATFPSDDARRWLER' A
#
# COMPACT_ATOMS: atom_id res chain seq x y z
N MET A 1 -7.81 14.08 18.65
CA MET A 1 -8.92 14.07 17.67
C MET A 1 -10.06 13.28 18.27
N SER A 2 -11.24 13.88 18.42
CA SER A 2 -12.46 13.09 18.66
C SER A 2 -12.70 12.18 17.46
N PRO A 3 -13.16 10.94 17.66
CA PRO A 3 -13.59 10.12 16.53
C PRO A 3 -14.79 10.78 15.84
N PRO A 4 -14.84 10.81 14.49
CA PRO A 4 -16.01 11.27 13.76
C PRO A 4 -17.21 10.35 14.03
N ALA A 5 -18.43 10.88 13.91
CA ALA A 5 -19.65 10.09 14.06
C ALA A 5 -19.72 9.00 12.96
N PRO A 6 -20.40 7.87 13.19
CA PRO A 6 -20.40 6.73 12.26
C PRO A 6 -20.95 7.04 10.86
N ASP A 7 -21.67 8.15 10.68
CA ASP A 7 -22.19 8.60 9.38
C ASP A 7 -21.22 9.52 8.61
N ASP A 8 -20.16 10.03 9.24
CA ASP A 8 -19.18 10.96 8.62
C ASP A 8 -18.03 10.23 7.90
N VAL A 9 -17.83 8.93 8.13
CA VAL A 9 -16.73 8.16 7.55
C VAL A 9 -16.90 7.87 6.05
N ASP A 10 -18.14 7.91 5.55
CA ASP A 10 -18.46 7.71 4.12
C ASP A 10 -18.73 9.05 3.39
N ALA A 11 -18.56 10.18 4.08
CA ALA A 11 -18.73 11.50 3.47
C ALA A 11 -17.75 11.65 2.29
N PRO A 12 -18.20 12.16 1.13
CA PRO A 12 -17.41 12.18 -0.09
C PRO A 12 -16.12 13.00 0.07
N GLU A 13 -16.10 14.03 0.91
CA GLU A 13 -14.87 14.79 1.20
C GLU A 13 -13.90 14.02 2.09
N ALA A 14 -14.38 13.29 3.09
CA ALA A 14 -13.56 12.46 3.96
C ALA A 14 -12.86 11.35 3.16
N LEU A 15 -13.60 10.70 2.25
CA LEU A 15 -13.04 9.71 1.33
C LEU A 15 -12.06 10.33 0.32
N ALA A 16 -12.31 11.54 -0.15
CA ALA A 16 -11.39 12.25 -1.06
C ALA A 16 -10.07 12.61 -0.36
N ALA A 17 -10.14 13.13 0.87
CA ALA A 17 -8.97 13.42 1.70
C ALA A 17 -8.16 12.15 1.97
N PHE A 18 -8.81 11.08 2.43
CA PHE A 18 -8.16 9.79 2.67
C PHE A 18 -7.44 9.25 1.43
N ARG A 19 -8.09 9.30 0.25
CA ARG A 19 -7.47 8.86 -1.02
C ARG A 19 -6.25 9.69 -1.40
N ALA A 20 -6.28 11.00 -1.16
CA ALA A 20 -5.15 11.88 -1.43
C ALA A 20 -3.98 11.60 -0.49
N GLU A 21 -4.27 11.43 0.81
CA GLU A 21 -3.26 11.09 1.83
C GLU A 21 -2.61 9.74 1.55
N VAL A 22 -3.40 8.70 1.25
CA VAL A 22 -2.88 7.38 0.91
C VAL A 22 -2.04 7.43 -0.37
N ARG A 23 -2.43 8.22 -1.38
CA ARG A 23 -1.64 8.36 -2.60
C ARG A 23 -0.27 8.98 -2.30
N ALA A 24 -0.21 10.07 -1.55
CA ALA A 24 1.06 10.69 -1.17
C ALA A 24 1.95 9.70 -0.39
N TRP A 25 1.37 8.99 0.57
CA TRP A 25 2.09 7.98 1.34
C TRP A 25 2.64 6.84 0.46
N LEU A 26 1.85 6.33 -0.49
CA LEU A 26 2.30 5.32 -1.45
C LEU A 26 3.39 5.87 -2.37
N GLU A 27 3.33 7.16 -2.74
CA GLU A 27 4.34 7.80 -3.55
C GLU A 27 5.71 7.86 -2.86
N GLU A 28 5.72 8.06 -1.55
CA GLU A 28 6.93 8.14 -0.72
C GLU A 28 7.46 6.76 -0.28
N ASN A 29 6.57 5.77 -0.11
CA ASN A 29 6.92 4.50 0.54
C ASN A 29 6.92 3.29 -0.40
N CYS A 30 6.04 3.26 -1.41
CA CYS A 30 5.93 2.11 -2.32
C CYS A 30 6.85 2.29 -3.54
N PRO A 31 7.77 1.36 -3.83
CA PRO A 31 8.62 1.42 -5.02
C PRO A 31 7.80 1.56 -6.31
N PRO A 32 8.20 2.39 -7.28
CA PRO A 32 7.44 2.63 -8.50
C PRO A 32 7.24 1.37 -9.35
N SER A 33 8.20 0.43 -9.30
CA SER A 33 8.15 -0.89 -9.94
C SER A 33 7.07 -1.81 -9.37
N LEU A 34 6.57 -1.57 -8.16
CA LEU A 34 5.52 -2.36 -7.50
C LEU A 34 4.12 -1.71 -7.57
N ARG A 35 3.99 -0.55 -8.23
CA ARG A 35 2.70 0.15 -8.38
C ARG A 35 1.88 -0.34 -9.57
N THR A 36 2.18 -1.53 -10.05
CA THR A 36 1.48 -2.19 -11.15
C THR A 36 0.67 -3.37 -10.60
N PRO A 37 -0.34 -3.85 -11.33
CA PRO A 37 -1.00 -5.11 -10.98
C PRO A 37 0.03 -6.24 -10.86
N ALA A 38 0.09 -6.90 -9.71
CA ALA A 38 1.03 -7.98 -9.49
C ALA A 38 0.65 -9.21 -10.33
N THR A 39 1.65 -9.83 -10.96
CA THR A 39 1.50 -11.12 -11.63
C THR A 39 1.84 -12.27 -10.69
N SER A 40 1.41 -13.49 -11.02
CA SER A 40 1.74 -14.67 -10.21
C SER A 40 3.25 -14.97 -10.10
N ALA A 41 4.06 -14.47 -11.04
CA ALA A 41 5.51 -14.58 -10.97
C ALA A 41 6.15 -13.59 -9.98
N GLU A 42 5.42 -12.53 -9.62
CA GLU A 42 5.87 -11.48 -8.70
C GLU A 42 5.36 -11.72 -7.26
N GLU A 43 4.58 -12.79 -7.05
CA GLU A 43 4.09 -13.16 -5.72
C GLU A 43 5.24 -13.66 -4.84
N VAL A 44 5.45 -12.97 -3.71
CA VAL A 44 6.38 -13.41 -2.67
C VAL A 44 5.64 -14.36 -1.73
N TRP A 45 5.97 -15.64 -1.82
CA TRP A 45 5.41 -16.66 -0.92
C TRP A 45 6.11 -16.64 0.44
N GLY A 46 5.32 -16.68 1.52
CA GLY A 46 5.82 -16.72 2.89
C GLY A 46 6.60 -18.01 3.19
N GLY A 47 7.63 -17.92 4.03
CA GLY A 47 8.41 -19.08 4.48
C GLY A 47 9.84 -18.72 4.89
N ARG A 48 10.55 -19.66 5.51
CA ARG A 48 11.93 -19.46 5.99
C ARG A 48 12.96 -19.18 4.89
N ARG A 49 12.62 -19.46 3.63
CA ARG A 49 13.48 -19.25 2.44
C ARG A 49 12.69 -18.55 1.34
N ALA A 50 11.96 -17.49 1.70
CA ALA A 50 11.25 -16.67 0.73
C ALA A 50 12.23 -16.17 -0.35
N THR A 51 11.81 -16.28 -1.61
CA THR A 51 12.56 -15.74 -2.75
C THR A 51 11.86 -14.49 -3.21
N PHE A 52 12.63 -13.41 -3.40
CA PHE A 52 12.09 -12.14 -3.87
C PHE A 52 12.28 -12.03 -5.39
N PRO A 53 11.24 -11.65 -6.15
CA PRO A 53 11.34 -11.47 -7.60
C PRO A 53 12.18 -10.24 -7.97
N SER A 54 12.32 -9.28 -7.06
CA SER A 54 13.11 -8.07 -7.23
C SER A 54 13.61 -7.53 -5.88
N ASP A 55 14.68 -6.72 -5.92
CA ASP A 55 15.14 -5.96 -4.74
C ASP A 55 14.07 -5.02 -4.19
N ASP A 56 13.22 -4.46 -5.06
CA ASP A 56 12.10 -3.62 -4.66
C ASP A 56 11.07 -4.41 -3.85
N ALA A 57 10.72 -5.63 -4.26
CA ALA A 57 9.79 -6.49 -3.52
C ALA A 57 10.33 -6.83 -2.12
N ARG A 58 11.63 -7.05 -2.00
CA ARG A 58 12.30 -7.25 -0.72
C ARG A 58 12.23 -6.00 0.16
N ARG A 59 12.67 -4.86 -0.38
CA ARG A 59 12.66 -3.59 0.36
C ARG A 59 11.27 -3.19 0.82
N TRP A 60 10.24 -3.50 0.03
CA TRP A 60 8.85 -3.25 0.37
C TRP A 60 8.38 -4.07 1.57
N LEU A 61 8.78 -5.35 1.64
CA LEU A 61 8.43 -6.25 2.76
C LEU A 61 9.24 -5.99 4.05
N GLU A 62 10.41 -5.36 3.93
CA GLU A 62 11.27 -5.00 5.07
C GLU A 62 10.92 -3.65 5.72
N ARG A 63 10.05 -2.85 5.10
CA ARG A 63 9.57 -1.57 5.62
C ARG A 63 8.36 -1.76 6.53
#